data_AF-A0A915CJY6-F1
#
_entry.id   AF-A0A915CJY6-F1
#
_cell.length_a   1.000
_cell.length_b   1.000
_cell.length_c   1.000
_cell.angle_alpha   90.00
_cell.angle_beta   90.00
_cell.angle_gamma   90.00
#
_symmetry.space_group_name_H-M   'P 1'
#
loop_
_entity.id
_entity.type
_entity.pdbx_description
1 polymer ?
#
loop_
_entity_poly.entity_id
_entity_poly.type
_entity_poly.pdbx_seq_one_letter_code
_entity_poly.pdbx_strand_id
1 'polypeptide(L)'
;MPYVGDVRREVSEAIDAWQRASALRLKEVRSEADADIRIRFAVGDHGDPYFFDGTGRILAHAFPPGEGLGGDVHLDDDERWTNALTGDPHSQQVSLRSIVMHEIGHSLGLSHSQQEDSIMYSFYQYDLAPELSYDDVLAVQSIYGRGRAPAPRRPNLLPTTTTTHLPPLPSPSPRPPSRHPDIPTNTDNGELIAPDPCTSDVDAITEIRGEVFAFKGDWFWRIHHDGYLSEGPRLISSFWQSLPSPVDAAVEDNDKILFFVGMFTFTVVISKKR
;
A
#
# COMPACT_ATOMS: atom_id res chain seq x y z
N MET A 1 4.50 -9.53 23.50
CA MET A 1 3.29 -10.34 23.26
C MET A 1 2.13 -10.00 24.20
N PRO A 2 0.97 -9.59 23.65
CA PRO A 2 -0.29 -9.43 24.38
C PRO A 2 -0.86 -10.76 24.93
N TYR A 3 -1.79 -10.69 25.89
CA TYR A 3 -2.43 -11.87 26.47
C TYR A 3 -3.31 -12.58 25.42
N VAL A 4 -3.23 -13.92 25.32
CA VAL A 4 -3.92 -14.72 24.27
C VAL A 4 -5.43 -14.46 24.23
N GLY A 5 -6.07 -14.24 25.38
CA GLY A 5 -7.49 -13.90 25.45
C GLY A 5 -7.83 -12.55 24.83
N ASP A 6 -6.92 -11.58 24.90
CA ASP A 6 -7.08 -10.27 24.25
C ASP A 6 -6.90 -10.39 22.74
N VAL A 7 -5.86 -11.10 22.28
CA VAL A 7 -5.61 -11.33 20.85
C VAL A 7 -6.83 -11.94 20.17
N ARG A 8 -7.39 -13.01 20.74
CA ARG A 8 -8.56 -13.69 20.18
C ARG A 8 -9.78 -12.76 20.07
N ARG A 9 -9.97 -11.88 21.05
CA ARG A 9 -11.05 -10.88 21.03
C ARG A 9 -10.83 -9.86 19.92
N GLU A 10 -9.64 -9.28 19.82
CA GLU A 10 -9.34 -8.26 18.79
C GLU A 10 -9.49 -8.83 17.36
N VAL A 11 -9.02 -10.05 17.13
CA VAL A 11 -9.20 -10.76 15.85
C VAL A 11 -10.68 -11.03 15.57
N SER A 12 -11.45 -11.49 16.56
CA SER A 12 -12.89 -11.76 16.40
C SER A 12 -13.66 -10.50 16.02
N GLU A 13 -13.37 -9.36 16.65
CA GLU A 13 -14.03 -8.09 16.37
C GLU A 13 -13.72 -7.58 14.95
N ALA A 14 -12.47 -7.73 14.50
CA ALA A 14 -12.04 -7.41 13.14
C ALA A 14 -12.78 -8.28 12.10
N ILE A 15 -12.82 -9.60 12.32
CA ILE A 15 -13.57 -10.55 11.48
C ILE A 15 -15.05 -10.17 11.43
N ASP A 16 -15.66 -9.87 12.58
CA ASP A 16 -17.08 -9.56 12.67
C ASP A 16 -17.45 -8.27 11.93
N ALA A 17 -16.54 -7.29 11.85
CA ALA A 17 -16.75 -6.09 11.05
C ALA A 17 -16.95 -6.43 9.57
N TRP A 18 -16.07 -7.25 8.99
CA TRP A 18 -16.16 -7.71 7.60
C TRP A 18 -17.40 -8.59 7.36
N GLN A 19 -17.75 -9.48 8.31
CA GLN A 19 -18.95 -10.33 8.22
C GLN A 19 -20.27 -9.53 8.31
N ARG A 20 -20.29 -8.42 9.05
CA ARG A 20 -21.47 -7.53 9.12
C ARG A 20 -21.68 -6.78 7.81
N ALA A 21 -20.59 -6.33 7.18
CA ALA A 21 -20.61 -5.57 5.94
C ALA A 21 -20.95 -6.42 4.71
N SER A 22 -20.67 -7.72 4.71
CA SER A 22 -20.78 -8.60 3.54
C SER A 22 -21.62 -9.86 3.78
N ALA A 23 -21.85 -10.65 2.72
CA ALA A 23 -22.49 -11.97 2.86
C ALA A 23 -21.51 -13.06 3.36
N LEU A 24 -20.23 -12.74 3.52
CA LEU A 24 -19.18 -13.65 3.96
C LEU A 24 -19.45 -14.23 5.37
N ARG A 25 -19.00 -15.46 5.58
CA ARG A 25 -19.00 -16.12 6.89
C ARG A 25 -17.62 -16.69 7.18
N LEU A 26 -16.96 -16.12 8.17
CA LEU A 26 -15.67 -16.54 8.70
C LEU A 26 -15.91 -17.20 10.05
N LYS A 27 -15.22 -18.30 10.30
CA LYS A 27 -15.28 -19.02 11.57
C LYS A 27 -13.87 -19.40 11.99
N GLU A 28 -13.60 -19.25 13.27
CA GLU A 28 -12.36 -19.78 13.84
C GLU A 28 -12.42 -21.31 13.86
N VAL A 29 -11.35 -21.95 13.40
CA VAL A 29 -11.16 -23.40 13.44
C VAL A 29 -10.06 -23.77 14.43
N ARG A 30 -10.09 -25.00 14.95
CA ARG A 30 -9.07 -25.48 15.90
C ARG A 30 -7.82 -26.03 15.22
N SER A 31 -7.97 -26.54 14.01
CA SER A 31 -6.90 -27.16 13.24
C SER A 31 -6.42 -26.17 12.19
N GLU A 32 -5.13 -25.86 12.19
CA GLU A 32 -4.51 -25.00 11.17
C GLU A 32 -4.64 -25.58 9.75
N ALA A 33 -4.72 -26.91 9.63
CA ALA A 33 -4.89 -27.58 8.35
C ALA A 33 -6.27 -27.35 7.71
N ASP A 34 -7.25 -26.93 8.52
CA ASP A 34 -8.62 -26.63 8.05
C ASP A 34 -8.83 -25.11 7.85
N ALA A 35 -7.80 -24.29 8.06
CA ALA A 35 -7.90 -22.83 8.01
C ALA A 35 -7.54 -22.31 6.61
N ASP A 36 -8.42 -21.46 6.06
CA ASP A 36 -8.16 -20.69 4.83
C ASP A 36 -7.29 -19.44 5.09
N ILE A 37 -7.31 -18.93 6.34
CA ILE A 37 -6.55 -17.76 6.79
C ILE A 37 -5.87 -18.14 8.10
N ARG A 38 -4.53 -18.21 8.10
CA ARG A 38 -3.74 -18.40 9.32
C ARG A 38 -3.19 -17.07 9.78
N ILE A 39 -3.40 -16.75 11.05
CA ILE A 39 -2.87 -15.52 11.66
C ILE A 39 -1.73 -15.91 12.59
N ARG A 40 -0.53 -15.38 12.36
CA ARG A 40 0.64 -15.64 13.22
C ARG A 40 1.42 -14.37 13.52
N PHE A 41 2.02 -14.36 14.70
CA PHE A 41 3.06 -13.40 15.07
C PHE A 41 4.41 -14.00 14.69
N ALA A 42 5.27 -13.20 14.06
CA ALA A 42 6.61 -13.64 13.67
C ALA A 42 7.60 -12.49 13.70
N VAL A 43 8.89 -12.79 13.57
CA VAL A 43 9.98 -11.80 13.58
C VAL A 43 10.90 -12.03 12.39
N GLY A 44 11.46 -10.96 11.83
CA GLY A 44 12.49 -11.03 10.79
C GLY A 44 12.14 -11.98 9.63
N ASP A 45 13.02 -12.93 9.34
CA ASP A 45 12.73 -14.04 8.42
C ASP A 45 11.85 -15.08 9.10
N HIS A 46 10.67 -15.32 8.52
CA HIS A 46 9.63 -16.18 9.07
C HIS A 46 9.05 -17.17 8.05
N GLY A 47 9.82 -17.51 7.01
CA GLY A 47 9.48 -18.59 6.07
C GLY A 47 8.62 -18.17 4.88
N ASP A 48 8.55 -16.88 4.59
CA ASP A 48 8.05 -16.34 3.33
C ASP A 48 9.04 -15.28 2.76
N PRO A 49 8.85 -14.76 1.52
CA PRO A 49 9.78 -13.83 0.90
C PRO A 49 9.83 -12.41 1.49
N TYR A 50 8.95 -12.08 2.44
CA TYR A 50 8.75 -10.74 2.99
C TYR A 50 9.21 -10.71 4.45
N PHE A 51 10.38 -10.17 4.70
CA PHE A 51 10.95 -10.15 6.06
C PHE A 51 10.45 -8.94 6.83
N PHE A 52 10.17 -9.11 8.13
CA PHE A 52 9.92 -8.00 9.03
C PHE A 52 11.22 -7.25 9.36
N ASP A 53 11.11 -5.94 9.64
CA ASP A 53 12.25 -5.06 9.88
C ASP A 53 12.50 -4.72 11.36
N GLY A 54 11.76 -5.37 12.27
CA GLY A 54 11.73 -5.03 13.68
C GLY A 54 10.77 -3.86 13.92
N THR A 55 10.87 -3.20 15.08
CA THR A 55 9.90 -2.16 15.45
C THR A 55 9.75 -1.02 14.42
N GLY A 56 8.51 -0.77 14.00
CA GLY A 56 8.06 0.25 13.08
C GLY A 56 8.07 -0.19 11.61
N ARG A 57 7.69 0.72 10.70
CA ARG A 57 7.64 0.55 9.23
C ARG A 57 6.74 -0.61 8.75
N ILE A 58 7.14 -1.87 8.91
CA ILE A 58 6.37 -3.05 8.49
C ILE A 58 5.70 -3.67 9.71
N LEU A 59 4.46 -3.25 9.95
CA LEU A 59 3.70 -3.70 11.12
C LEU A 59 3.17 -5.13 10.94
N ALA A 60 2.82 -5.47 9.70
CA ALA A 60 2.21 -6.71 9.30
C ALA A 60 2.21 -6.85 7.78
N HIS A 61 1.88 -8.04 7.28
CA HIS A 61 1.46 -8.25 5.90
C HIS A 61 0.49 -9.41 5.78
N ALA A 62 -0.27 -9.43 4.70
CA ALA A 62 -1.15 -10.51 4.34
C ALA A 62 -1.09 -10.86 2.86
N PHE A 63 -1.46 -12.09 2.54
CA PHE A 63 -1.50 -12.58 1.18
C PHE A 63 -2.94 -12.56 0.64
N PRO A 64 -3.13 -12.24 -0.65
CA PRO A 64 -4.45 -12.34 -1.26
C PRO A 64 -4.98 -13.79 -1.23
N PRO A 65 -6.30 -14.00 -1.43
CA PRO A 65 -6.89 -15.33 -1.46
C PRO A 65 -6.17 -16.26 -2.44
N GLY A 66 -5.84 -17.48 -2.00
CA GLY A 66 -5.14 -18.46 -2.84
C GLY A 66 -4.72 -19.72 -2.09
N GLU A 67 -4.01 -20.61 -2.78
CA GLU A 67 -3.44 -21.81 -2.16
C GLU A 67 -2.15 -21.50 -1.39
N GLY A 68 -1.75 -22.39 -0.49
CA GLY A 68 -0.47 -22.30 0.24
C GLY A 68 -0.47 -21.21 1.31
N LEU A 69 0.20 -20.09 1.02
CA LEU A 69 0.22 -18.88 1.86
C LEU A 69 -0.96 -17.95 1.58
N GLY A 70 -1.72 -18.20 0.51
CA GLY A 70 -2.86 -17.34 0.16
C GLY A 70 -3.84 -17.21 1.33
N GLY A 71 -4.21 -15.98 1.66
CA GLY A 71 -5.06 -15.66 2.80
C GLY A 71 -4.32 -15.47 4.13
N ASP A 72 -3.09 -15.96 4.31
CA ASP A 72 -2.39 -15.89 5.60
C ASP A 72 -2.05 -14.43 5.98
N VAL A 73 -2.08 -14.15 7.29
CA VAL A 73 -1.78 -12.85 7.91
C VAL A 73 -0.61 -13.01 8.87
N HIS A 74 0.45 -12.23 8.67
CA HIS A 74 1.62 -12.22 9.54
C HIS A 74 1.72 -10.85 10.22
N LEU A 75 1.91 -10.86 11.54
CA LEU A 75 2.06 -9.69 12.39
C LEU A 75 3.49 -9.64 12.91
N ASP A 76 4.17 -8.48 12.85
CA ASP A 76 5.52 -8.36 13.39
C ASP A 76 5.47 -8.38 14.93
N ASP A 77 6.09 -9.39 15.55
CA ASP A 77 6.12 -9.56 17.00
C ASP A 77 7.09 -8.59 17.69
N ASP A 78 7.96 -7.91 16.94
CA ASP A 78 8.80 -6.83 17.46
C ASP A 78 8.03 -5.50 17.69
N GLU A 79 6.75 -5.46 17.29
CA GLU A 79 5.88 -4.30 17.48
C GLU A 79 5.30 -4.17 18.89
N ARG A 80 5.00 -2.93 19.26
CA ARG A 80 4.33 -2.60 20.53
C ARG A 80 2.82 -2.67 20.39
N TRP A 81 2.31 -3.88 20.26
CA TRP A 81 0.87 -4.14 20.16
C TRP A 81 0.10 -3.66 21.39
N THR A 82 -0.99 -2.93 21.14
CA THR A 82 -1.97 -2.52 22.16
C THR A 82 -3.37 -3.01 21.82
N ASN A 83 -4.18 -3.21 22.86
CA ASN A 83 -5.62 -3.49 22.74
C ASN A 83 -6.46 -2.20 22.75
N ALA A 84 -5.84 -1.03 22.84
CA ALA A 84 -6.52 0.22 22.54
C ALA A 84 -6.97 0.23 21.07
N LEU A 85 -8.12 0.86 20.81
CA LEU A 85 -8.66 0.96 19.46
C LEU A 85 -7.80 1.86 18.56
N THR A 86 -7.04 2.76 19.16
CA THR A 86 -6.11 3.67 18.49
C THR A 86 -4.68 3.40 18.98
N GLY A 87 -3.70 3.86 18.22
CA GLY A 87 -2.30 3.78 18.60
C GLY A 87 -1.85 4.96 19.46
N ASP A 88 -0.56 4.97 19.79
CA ASP A 88 0.11 6.14 20.35
C ASP A 88 1.49 6.31 19.67
N PRO A 89 1.68 7.35 18.85
CA PRO A 89 2.93 7.55 18.13
C PRO A 89 4.10 7.90 19.06
N HIS A 90 3.85 8.44 20.26
CA HIS A 90 4.92 8.78 21.20
C HIS A 90 5.52 7.54 21.86
N SER A 91 4.70 6.53 22.14
CA SER A 91 5.13 5.26 22.71
C SER A 91 5.29 4.14 21.67
N GLN A 92 5.06 4.47 20.40
CA GLN A 92 5.04 3.57 19.24
C GLN A 92 4.04 2.43 19.40
N GLN A 93 2.95 2.63 20.15
CA GLN A 93 1.92 1.62 20.31
C GLN A 93 1.05 1.54 19.06
N VAL A 94 0.78 0.33 18.62
CA VAL A 94 -0.01 0.04 17.42
C VAL A 94 -1.24 -0.77 17.80
N SER A 95 -2.41 -0.34 17.33
CA SER A 95 -3.66 -1.04 17.62
C SER A 95 -3.70 -2.38 16.90
N LEU A 96 -3.74 -3.47 17.67
CA LEU A 96 -3.82 -4.81 17.11
C LEU A 96 -5.08 -4.98 16.26
N ARG A 97 -6.22 -4.42 16.70
CA ARG A 97 -7.48 -4.55 15.96
C ARG A 97 -7.42 -3.84 14.62
N SER A 98 -6.86 -2.63 14.58
CA SER A 98 -6.75 -1.86 13.35
C SER A 98 -5.91 -2.59 12.30
N ILE A 99 -4.72 -3.04 12.68
CA ILE A 99 -3.84 -3.77 11.76
C ILE A 99 -4.45 -5.11 11.34
N VAL A 100 -4.94 -5.93 12.27
CA VAL A 100 -5.58 -7.21 11.91
C VAL A 100 -6.78 -7.00 10.97
N MET A 101 -7.55 -5.93 11.17
CA MET A 101 -8.70 -5.62 10.33
C MET A 101 -8.29 -5.21 8.92
N HIS A 102 -7.21 -4.43 8.78
CA HIS A 102 -6.57 -4.10 7.51
C HIS A 102 -6.07 -5.37 6.80
N GLU A 103 -5.26 -6.18 7.48
CA GLU A 103 -4.66 -7.39 6.91
C GLU A 103 -5.72 -8.41 6.48
N ILE A 104 -6.80 -8.58 7.25
CA ILE A 104 -7.92 -9.43 6.83
C ILE A 104 -8.54 -8.91 5.54
N GLY A 105 -8.60 -7.59 5.32
CA GLY A 105 -9.07 -7.04 4.06
C GLY A 105 -8.26 -7.56 2.86
N HIS A 106 -6.93 -7.61 2.97
CA HIS A 106 -6.07 -8.25 1.97
C HIS A 106 -6.34 -9.76 1.84
N SER A 107 -6.50 -10.49 2.95
CA SER A 107 -6.89 -11.90 2.92
C SER A 107 -8.25 -12.16 2.25
N LEU A 108 -9.10 -11.13 2.19
CA LEU A 108 -10.39 -11.12 1.49
C LEU A 108 -10.29 -10.58 0.04
N GLY A 109 -9.09 -10.27 -0.43
CA GLY A 109 -8.83 -9.82 -1.79
C GLY A 109 -9.09 -8.33 -2.02
N LEU A 110 -9.17 -7.52 -0.96
CA LEU A 110 -9.17 -6.07 -1.09
C LEU A 110 -7.74 -5.56 -1.29
N SER A 111 -7.59 -4.57 -2.16
CA SER A 111 -6.36 -3.77 -2.29
C SER A 111 -6.43 -2.56 -1.37
N HIS A 112 -5.31 -1.84 -1.24
CA HIS A 112 -5.28 -0.58 -0.51
C HIS A 112 -6.28 0.43 -1.09
N SER A 113 -6.89 1.23 -0.21
CA SER A 113 -7.69 2.40 -0.59
C SER A 113 -6.81 3.66 -0.63
N GLN A 114 -7.23 4.65 -1.42
CA GLN A 114 -6.65 6.00 -1.42
C GLN A 114 -7.30 6.92 -0.39
N GLN A 115 -8.38 6.46 0.25
CA GLN A 115 -9.13 7.24 1.22
C GLN A 115 -8.48 7.12 2.61
N GLU A 116 -8.05 8.24 3.20
CA GLU A 116 -7.37 8.22 4.50
C GLU A 116 -8.23 7.69 5.66
N ASP A 117 -9.57 7.74 5.51
CA ASP A 117 -10.53 7.21 6.48
C ASP A 117 -10.81 5.70 6.30
N SER A 118 -10.26 5.07 5.26
CA SER A 118 -10.40 3.63 5.01
C SER A 118 -9.50 2.81 5.90
N ILE A 119 -10.02 1.68 6.41
CA ILE A 119 -9.18 0.72 7.12
C ILE A 119 -8.14 0.10 6.18
N MET A 120 -8.41 0.07 4.87
CA MET A 120 -7.49 -0.36 3.82
C MET A 120 -6.55 0.73 3.35
N TYR A 121 -6.50 1.90 4.00
CA TYR A 121 -5.46 2.89 3.71
C TYR A 121 -4.08 2.32 4.04
N SER A 122 -3.09 2.48 3.14
CA SER A 122 -1.79 1.80 3.23
C SER A 122 -0.90 2.28 4.39
N PHE A 123 -1.26 3.37 5.06
CA PHE A 123 -0.51 3.91 6.18
C PHE A 123 -1.34 3.85 7.45
N TYR A 124 -0.75 3.29 8.51
CA TYR A 124 -1.39 3.23 9.80
C TYR A 124 -1.69 4.63 10.34
N GLN A 125 -2.97 4.90 10.56
CA GLN A 125 -3.46 6.14 11.18
C GLN A 125 -3.61 5.93 12.68
N TYR A 126 -2.76 6.59 13.47
CA TYR A 126 -2.71 6.38 14.92
C TYR A 126 -3.99 6.79 15.65
N ASP A 127 -4.76 7.73 15.10
CA ASP A 127 -5.99 8.29 15.68
C ASP A 127 -7.28 7.73 15.06
N LEU A 128 -7.17 6.90 14.02
CA LEU A 128 -8.33 6.29 13.36
C LEU A 128 -8.76 5.03 14.13
N ALA A 129 -10.04 4.96 14.47
CA ALA A 129 -10.64 3.78 15.07
C ALA A 129 -10.82 2.67 14.01
N PRO A 130 -10.79 1.38 14.39
CA PRO A 130 -10.91 0.24 13.49
C PRO A 130 -12.38 0.04 13.07
N GLU A 131 -12.84 0.92 12.19
CA GLU A 131 -14.17 0.92 11.61
C GLU A 131 -14.07 0.86 10.08
N LEU A 132 -15.01 0.17 9.44
CA LEU A 132 -15.07 0.14 7.99
C LEU A 132 -15.63 1.47 7.46
N SER A 133 -14.85 2.13 6.59
CA SER A 133 -15.30 3.30 5.85
C SER A 133 -16.38 2.94 4.82
N TYR A 134 -16.95 3.97 4.20
CA TYR A 134 -17.85 3.79 3.07
C TYR A 134 -17.19 3.02 1.92
N ASP A 135 -15.90 3.27 1.67
CA ASP A 135 -15.12 2.66 0.59
C ASP A 135 -14.89 1.17 0.86
N ASP A 136 -14.47 0.83 2.08
CA ASP A 136 -14.23 -0.56 2.52
C ASP A 136 -15.47 -1.43 2.37
N VAL A 137 -16.63 -0.90 2.78
CA VAL A 137 -17.91 -1.61 2.67
C VAL A 137 -18.30 -1.83 1.21
N LEU A 138 -18.09 -0.84 0.32
CA LEU A 138 -18.36 -1.03 -1.10
C LEU A 138 -17.43 -2.08 -1.72
N ALA A 139 -16.14 -2.02 -1.41
CA ALA A 139 -15.14 -2.93 -1.93
C ALA A 139 -15.45 -4.38 -1.54
N VAL A 140 -15.67 -4.67 -0.25
CA VAL A 140 -15.98 -6.05 0.19
C VAL A 140 -17.33 -6.55 -0.34
N GLN A 141 -18.33 -5.67 -0.46
CA GLN A 141 -19.63 -6.03 -1.03
C GLN A 141 -19.56 -6.30 -2.54
N SER A 142 -18.59 -5.72 -3.25
CA SER A 142 -18.41 -5.97 -4.68
C SER A 142 -17.94 -7.41 -4.95
N ILE A 143 -17.16 -7.98 -4.03
CA ILE A 143 -16.63 -9.35 -4.12
C ILE A 143 -17.62 -10.36 -3.55
N TYR A 144 -18.15 -10.10 -2.35
CA TYR A 144 -18.91 -11.09 -1.58
C TYR A 144 -20.41 -10.80 -1.47
N GLY A 145 -20.89 -9.70 -2.04
CA GLY A 145 -22.28 -9.28 -1.94
C GLY A 145 -22.66 -8.65 -0.60
N ARG A 146 -23.88 -8.13 -0.53
CA ARG A 146 -24.38 -7.37 0.63
C ARG A 146 -24.65 -8.25 1.84
N GLY A 147 -24.14 -7.80 2.99
CA GLY A 147 -24.46 -8.37 4.30
C GLY A 147 -25.83 -7.94 4.84
N ARG A 148 -26.01 -8.15 6.15
CA ARG A 148 -27.23 -7.77 6.88
C ARG A 148 -27.24 -6.30 7.34
N ALA A 149 -26.11 -5.61 7.24
CA ALA A 149 -26.00 -4.21 7.66
C ALA A 149 -26.74 -3.26 6.68
N PRO A 150 -27.31 -2.14 7.19
CA PRO A 150 -27.81 -1.07 6.34
C PRO A 150 -26.72 -0.56 5.40
N ALA A 151 -27.11 -0.10 4.20
CA ALA A 151 -26.16 0.53 3.29
C ALA A 151 -25.44 1.69 3.99
N PRO A 152 -24.10 1.79 3.89
CA PRO A 152 -23.35 2.84 4.55
C PRO A 152 -23.81 4.21 4.01
N ARG A 153 -23.98 5.18 4.90
CA ARG A 153 -24.31 6.55 4.49
C ARG A 153 -23.09 7.12 3.77
N ARG A 154 -23.29 7.61 2.54
CA ARG A 154 -22.25 8.39 1.86
C ARG A 154 -21.84 9.55 2.77
N PRO A 155 -20.54 9.77 3.02
CA PRO A 155 -20.08 11.03 3.60
C PRO A 155 -20.61 12.18 2.73
N ASN A 156 -21.12 13.24 3.35
CA ASN A 156 -21.45 14.47 2.62
C ASN A 156 -20.13 15.08 2.13
N LEU A 157 -19.76 14.80 0.88
CA LEU A 157 -18.72 15.53 0.18
C LEU A 157 -19.17 17.00 0.08
N LEU A 158 -18.50 17.92 0.79
CA LEU A 158 -18.63 19.33 0.47
C LEU A 158 -18.09 19.54 -0.97
N PRO A 159 -18.86 20.15 -1.87
CA PRO A 159 -18.39 20.39 -3.24
C PRO A 159 -17.38 21.54 -3.25
N THR A 160 -16.11 21.23 -3.46
CA THR A 160 -15.11 22.25 -3.83
C THR A 160 -15.16 22.46 -5.34
N THR A 161 -16.05 23.34 -5.80
CA THR A 161 -16.00 23.89 -7.15
C THR A 161 -14.95 25.01 -7.22
N THR A 162 -13.86 24.81 -7.94
CA THR A 162 -13.03 25.91 -8.44
C THR A 162 -13.00 25.82 -9.97
N THR A 163 -13.81 26.66 -10.60
CA THR A 163 -13.75 26.93 -12.04
C THR A 163 -12.81 28.10 -12.27
N THR A 164 -11.75 27.93 -13.06
CA THR A 164 -11.00 29.06 -13.61
C THR A 164 -10.77 28.87 -15.10
N HIS A 165 -11.40 29.76 -15.87
CA HIS A 165 -11.37 29.85 -17.33
C HIS A 165 -10.03 30.47 -17.78
N LEU A 166 -9.33 29.85 -18.74
CA LEU A 166 -8.10 30.39 -19.34
C LEU A 166 -8.41 31.35 -20.51
N PRO A 167 -7.66 32.46 -20.71
CA PRO A 167 -7.66 33.23 -21.95
C PRO A 167 -6.56 32.79 -22.95
N PRO A 168 -6.63 33.13 -24.25
CA PRO A 168 -5.82 32.48 -25.29
C PRO A 168 -4.60 33.27 -25.82
N LEU A 169 -3.59 32.48 -26.25
CA LEU A 169 -2.55 32.67 -27.30
C LEU A 169 -1.33 33.59 -27.02
N PRO A 170 -0.09 33.34 -27.58
CA PRO A 170 0.17 32.97 -28.99
C PRO A 170 1.28 31.91 -29.28
N SER A 171 1.34 31.47 -30.55
CA SER A 171 2.27 30.47 -31.13
C SER A 171 3.69 31.01 -31.49
N PRO A 172 4.70 30.14 -31.76
CA PRO A 172 6.10 30.37 -31.40
C PRO A 172 7.01 30.87 -32.54
N SER A 173 8.24 31.27 -32.19
CA SER A 173 9.40 31.41 -33.09
C SER A 173 10.66 30.71 -32.53
N PRO A 174 11.65 30.34 -33.37
CA PRO A 174 12.48 29.15 -33.11
C PRO A 174 13.97 29.40 -32.80
N ARG A 175 14.57 28.37 -32.15
CA ARG A 175 16.01 28.00 -31.94
C ARG A 175 16.81 28.74 -30.85
N PRO A 176 17.92 28.16 -30.31
CA PRO A 176 18.69 26.94 -30.71
C PRO A 176 18.93 25.91 -29.56
N PRO A 177 19.57 24.75 -29.83
CA PRO A 177 19.64 23.63 -28.87
C PRO A 177 20.91 23.66 -28.03
N SER A 178 20.79 23.51 -26.71
CA SER A 178 21.87 22.95 -25.87
C SER A 178 21.40 22.60 -24.45
N ARG A 179 21.48 21.30 -24.14
CA ARG A 179 21.99 20.69 -22.90
C ARG A 179 21.45 21.19 -21.56
N HIS A 180 20.37 20.55 -21.13
CA HIS A 180 20.10 19.96 -19.81
C HIS A 180 18.58 19.70 -19.78
N PRO A 181 18.06 18.57 -19.28
CA PRO A 181 16.66 18.53 -18.89
C PRO A 181 16.54 19.38 -17.62
N ASP A 182 16.16 20.64 -17.81
CA ASP A 182 15.70 21.50 -16.74
C ASP A 182 14.44 20.89 -16.12
N ILE A 183 14.49 20.72 -14.80
CA ILE A 183 13.37 20.49 -13.91
C ILE A 183 12.37 21.64 -14.15
N PRO A 184 11.08 21.40 -14.49
CA PRO A 184 10.09 22.45 -14.44
C PRO A 184 9.67 22.67 -12.99
N THR A 185 10.46 23.42 -12.24
CA THR A 185 9.99 24.17 -11.08
C THR A 185 9.34 25.46 -11.56
N ASN A 186 8.01 25.48 -11.66
CA ASN A 186 7.21 26.60 -11.16
C ASN A 186 5.69 26.43 -11.34
N THR A 187 5.00 26.21 -10.22
CA THR A 187 3.78 26.94 -9.86
C THR A 187 3.81 27.20 -8.35
N ASP A 188 4.26 28.40 -7.99
CA ASP A 188 3.90 29.28 -6.85
C ASP A 188 3.61 28.73 -5.43
N ASN A 189 3.72 27.43 -5.13
CA ASN A 189 3.53 26.87 -3.77
C ASN A 189 4.45 25.68 -3.42
N GLY A 190 5.40 25.30 -4.28
CA GLY A 190 6.42 24.29 -3.92
C GLY A 190 5.90 22.85 -3.71
N GLU A 191 4.70 22.53 -4.16
CA GLU A 191 4.11 21.21 -4.03
C GLU A 191 4.51 20.33 -5.23
N LEU A 192 5.20 19.21 -4.96
CA LEU A 192 5.58 18.24 -5.96
C LEU A 192 4.31 17.52 -6.45
N ILE A 193 3.87 17.81 -7.68
CA ILE A 193 2.68 17.19 -8.25
C ILE A 193 3.02 15.77 -8.68
N ALA A 194 2.33 14.80 -8.09
CA ALA A 194 2.45 13.40 -8.44
C ALA A 194 1.79 13.10 -9.82
N PRO A 195 2.43 12.30 -10.68
CA PRO A 195 1.86 11.92 -11.97
C PRO A 195 0.67 10.96 -11.78
N ASP A 196 -0.26 10.98 -12.74
CA ASP A 196 -1.43 10.09 -12.75
C ASP A 196 -1.09 8.78 -13.50
N PRO A 197 -1.31 7.60 -12.90
CA PRO A 197 -0.88 6.33 -13.49
C PRO A 197 -1.65 5.90 -14.74
N CYS A 198 -2.85 6.45 -14.98
CA CYS A 198 -3.72 6.07 -16.09
C CYS A 198 -3.51 6.95 -17.33
N THR A 199 -3.01 8.17 -17.13
CA THR A 199 -2.91 9.20 -18.18
C THR A 199 -1.48 9.64 -18.45
N SER A 200 -0.54 9.35 -17.56
CA SER A 200 0.88 9.65 -17.76
C SER A 200 1.55 8.61 -18.68
N ASP A 201 2.54 9.06 -19.43
CA ASP A 201 3.54 8.18 -20.03
C ASP A 201 4.54 7.70 -18.95
N VAL A 202 5.32 6.68 -19.29
CA VAL A 202 6.32 6.06 -18.40
C VAL A 202 7.71 6.22 -18.99
N ASP A 203 8.68 6.55 -18.15
CA ASP A 203 10.08 6.73 -18.55
C ASP A 203 10.79 5.36 -18.60
N ALA A 204 10.49 4.48 -17.64
CA ALA A 204 11.01 3.11 -17.60
C ALA A 204 10.00 2.14 -16.96
N ILE A 205 10.07 0.86 -17.34
CA ILE A 205 9.32 -0.23 -16.71
C ILE A 205 10.22 -1.46 -16.53
N THR A 206 10.16 -2.11 -15.38
CA THR A 206 10.92 -3.35 -15.12
C THR A 206 10.15 -4.25 -14.16
N GLU A 207 10.40 -5.54 -14.25
CA GLU A 207 10.03 -6.47 -13.19
C GLU A 207 11.15 -6.49 -12.14
N ILE A 208 10.78 -6.51 -10.86
CA ILE A 208 11.70 -6.65 -9.72
C ILE A 208 11.04 -7.62 -8.73
N ARG A 209 11.67 -8.78 -8.47
CA ARG A 209 11.15 -9.79 -7.53
C ARG A 209 9.70 -10.24 -7.79
N GLY A 210 9.26 -10.26 -9.06
CA GLY A 210 7.91 -10.68 -9.44
C GLY A 210 6.83 -9.61 -9.25
N GLU A 211 7.22 -8.34 -9.16
CA GLU A 211 6.31 -7.20 -9.27
C GLU A 211 6.79 -6.25 -10.36
N VAL A 212 5.84 -5.57 -11.01
CA VAL A 212 6.13 -4.62 -12.08
C VAL A 212 6.31 -3.23 -11.49
N PHE A 213 7.42 -2.58 -11.79
CA PHE A 213 7.72 -1.21 -11.39
C PHE A 213 7.71 -0.30 -12.61
N ALA A 214 6.90 0.76 -12.56
CA ALA A 214 6.85 1.79 -13.60
C ALA A 214 7.36 3.12 -13.03
N PHE A 215 8.24 3.81 -13.76
CA PHE A 215 8.92 5.03 -13.32
C PHE A 215 8.48 6.23 -14.16
N LYS A 216 8.27 7.38 -13.52
CA LYS A 216 7.97 8.65 -14.18
C LYS A 216 8.49 9.85 -13.39
N GLY A 217 9.42 10.59 -13.96
CA GLY A 217 10.05 11.74 -13.32
C GLY A 217 10.74 11.32 -12.02
N ASP A 218 10.34 11.95 -10.92
CA ASP A 218 10.81 11.62 -9.58
C ASP A 218 10.04 10.47 -8.92
N TRP A 219 9.08 9.87 -9.62
CA TRP A 219 8.09 8.96 -9.06
C TRP A 219 8.17 7.55 -9.64
N PHE A 220 7.65 6.58 -8.88
CA PHE A 220 7.40 5.23 -9.37
C PHE A 220 6.10 4.66 -8.79
N TRP A 221 5.57 3.67 -9.49
CA TRP A 221 4.48 2.80 -9.05
C TRP A 221 4.94 1.36 -9.01
N ARG A 222 4.33 0.58 -8.11
CA ARG A 222 4.36 -0.88 -8.14
C ARG A 222 3.01 -1.38 -8.64
N ILE A 223 3.06 -2.37 -9.49
CA ILE A 223 1.92 -2.91 -10.22
C ILE A 223 2.04 -4.43 -10.11
N HIS A 224 0.95 -5.07 -9.71
CA HIS A 224 0.83 -6.51 -9.75
C HIS A 224 0.83 -7.02 -11.20
N HIS A 225 1.11 -8.31 -11.41
CA HIS A 225 1.10 -8.91 -12.75
C HIS A 225 -0.28 -8.91 -13.43
N ASP A 226 -1.35 -8.74 -12.68
CA ASP A 226 -2.71 -8.59 -13.19
C ASP A 226 -3.03 -7.15 -13.66
N GLY A 227 -2.07 -6.23 -13.52
CA GLY A 227 -2.18 -4.85 -13.97
C GLY A 227 -2.78 -3.88 -12.96
N TYR A 228 -3.15 -4.35 -11.76
CA TYR A 228 -3.60 -3.46 -10.68
C TYR A 228 -2.41 -2.82 -9.97
N LEU A 229 -2.53 -1.53 -9.65
CA LEU A 229 -1.55 -0.80 -8.86
C LEU A 229 -1.49 -1.38 -7.44
N SER A 230 -0.32 -1.89 -7.05
CA SER A 230 -0.06 -2.35 -5.69
C SER A 230 0.42 -1.20 -4.79
N GLU A 231 1.15 -0.22 -5.35
CA GLU A 231 1.66 0.95 -4.63
C GLU A 231 1.94 2.13 -5.57
N GLY A 232 1.90 3.36 -5.05
CA GLY A 232 2.38 4.57 -5.72
C GLY A 232 1.29 5.59 -6.09
N PRO A 233 1.67 6.76 -6.61
CA PRO A 233 3.04 7.17 -6.94
C PRO A 233 3.89 7.47 -5.69
N ARG A 234 5.12 6.96 -5.66
CA ARG A 234 6.11 7.19 -4.59
C ARG A 234 7.35 7.84 -5.15
N LEU A 235 8.00 8.71 -4.37
CA LEU A 235 9.28 9.27 -4.79
C LEU A 235 10.34 8.17 -4.90
N ILE A 236 11.06 8.13 -6.00
CA ILE A 236 12.19 7.21 -6.24
C ILE A 236 13.20 7.35 -5.08
N SER A 237 13.50 8.58 -4.67
CA SER A 237 14.40 8.88 -3.55
C SER A 237 13.91 8.39 -2.18
N SER A 238 12.60 8.16 -2.00
CA SER A 238 12.06 7.58 -0.77
C SER A 238 12.39 6.10 -0.62
N PHE A 239 12.53 5.39 -1.73
CA PHE A 239 12.76 3.95 -1.76
C PHE A 239 14.22 3.61 -2.09
N TRP A 240 14.79 4.30 -3.07
CA TRP A 240 16.20 4.23 -3.44
C TRP A 240 16.87 5.57 -3.13
N GLN A 241 17.30 5.75 -1.88
CA GLN A 241 17.83 7.01 -1.34
C GLN A 241 18.97 7.66 -2.15
N SER A 242 19.74 6.86 -2.89
CA SER A 242 20.88 7.31 -3.69
C SER A 242 20.68 7.20 -5.20
N LEU A 243 19.47 6.83 -5.66
CA LEU A 243 19.17 6.72 -7.08
C LEU A 243 18.68 8.07 -7.62
N PRO A 244 19.38 8.68 -8.59
CA PRO A 244 18.91 9.91 -9.21
C PRO A 244 17.71 9.63 -10.13
N SER A 245 16.86 10.62 -10.28
CA SER A 245 15.73 10.67 -11.21
C SER A 245 16.02 11.66 -12.37
N PRO A 246 15.31 11.54 -13.51
CA PRO A 246 14.43 10.43 -13.90
C PRO A 246 15.20 9.17 -14.31
N VAL A 247 14.57 8.01 -14.22
CA VAL A 247 15.15 6.71 -14.65
C VAL A 247 14.82 6.48 -16.12
N ASP A 248 15.85 6.27 -16.96
CA ASP A 248 15.69 6.04 -18.40
C ASP A 248 15.42 4.56 -18.74
N ALA A 249 15.99 3.65 -17.96
CA ALA A 249 15.75 2.22 -18.05
C ALA A 249 16.11 1.52 -16.74
N ALA A 250 15.52 0.36 -16.51
CA ALA A 250 15.90 -0.52 -15.41
C ALA A 250 15.82 -1.98 -15.85
N VAL A 251 16.65 -2.83 -15.27
CA VAL A 251 16.60 -4.29 -15.47
C VAL A 251 17.06 -5.01 -14.22
N GLU A 252 16.33 -6.05 -13.84
CA GLU A 252 16.79 -7.02 -12.85
C GLU A 252 17.70 -8.06 -13.52
N ASP A 253 18.92 -8.21 -13.00
CA ASP A 253 19.87 -9.24 -13.38
C ASP A 253 20.38 -9.96 -12.13
N ASN A 254 19.94 -11.22 -11.97
CA ASN A 254 20.20 -12.03 -10.79
C ASN A 254 19.76 -11.32 -9.49
N ASP A 255 20.71 -11.02 -8.59
CA ASP A 255 20.45 -10.35 -7.31
C ASP A 255 20.78 -8.85 -7.38
N LYS A 256 20.67 -8.24 -8.56
CA LYS A 256 20.99 -6.84 -8.79
C LYS A 256 19.93 -6.19 -9.67
N ILE A 257 19.66 -4.93 -9.39
CA ILE A 257 18.89 -4.06 -10.27
C ILE A 257 19.88 -3.07 -10.85
N LEU A 258 19.93 -3.00 -12.17
CA LEU A 258 20.69 -2.01 -12.92
C LEU A 258 19.72 -0.91 -13.34
N PHE A 259 19.95 0.30 -12.84
CA PHE A 259 19.25 1.51 -13.28
C PHE A 259 20.15 2.32 -14.21
N PHE A 260 19.58 2.83 -15.29
CA PHE A 260 20.25 3.70 -16.25
C PHE A 260 19.67 5.10 -16.11
N VAL A 261 20.54 6.07 -15.81
CA VAL A 261 20.17 7.48 -15.64
C VAL A 261 21.19 8.34 -16.38
N GLY A 262 20.78 8.92 -17.49
CA GLY A 262 21.64 9.61 -18.45
C GLY A 262 22.75 8.71 -18.96
N MET A 263 24.00 9.12 -18.73
CA MET A 263 25.20 8.36 -19.14
C MET A 263 25.70 7.39 -18.06
N PHE A 264 25.02 7.30 -16.92
CA PHE A 264 25.47 6.55 -15.76
C PHE A 264 24.61 5.32 -15.53
N THR A 265 25.25 4.26 -15.03
CA THR A 265 24.59 3.06 -14.55
C THR A 265 24.74 2.98 -13.04
N PHE A 266 23.62 2.81 -12.35
CA PHE A 266 23.54 2.62 -10.91
C PHE A 266 23.17 1.17 -10.63
N THR A 267 23.83 0.55 -9.66
CA THR A 267 23.57 -0.84 -9.28
C THR A 267 23.04 -0.89 -7.87
N VAL A 268 21.82 -1.39 -7.71
CA VAL A 268 21.25 -1.71 -6.41
C VAL A 268 21.36 -3.21 -6.22
N VAL A 269 22.08 -3.64 -5.18
CA VAL A 269 22.14 -5.06 -4.83
C VAL A 269 20.86 -5.41 -4.10
N ILE A 270 20.09 -6.33 -4.67
CA ILE A 270 18.95 -6.94 -4.03
C ILE A 270 19.53 -7.82 -2.92
N SER A 271 19.52 -7.31 -1.68
CA SER A 271 20.03 -8.07 -0.55
C SER A 271 19.19 -9.33 -0.38
N LYS A 272 19.75 -10.48 -0.74
CA LYS A 272 19.41 -11.76 -0.11
C LYS A 272 20.04 -11.70 1.28
N LYS A 273 19.30 -11.21 2.28
CA LYS A 273 19.74 -11.41 3.66
C LYS A 273 19.72 -12.92 3.90
N ARG A 274 20.91 -13.47 4.15
CA ARG A 274 21.13 -14.84 4.63
C ARG A 274 20.55 -15.02 6.03
#